data_AF-A0A378KZK8-F1
#
_entry.id   AF-A0A378KZK8-F1
#
_cell.length_a   1.000
_cell.length_b   1.000
_cell.length_c   1.000
_cell.angle_alpha   90.00
_cell.angle_beta   90.00
_cell.angle_gamma   90.00
#
_symmetry.space_group_name_H-M   'P 1'
#
loop_
_entity.id
_entity.type
_entity.pdbx_description
1 polymer ?
#
loop_
_entity_poly.entity_id
_entity_poly.type
_entity_poly.pdbx_seq_one_letter_code
_entity_poly.pdbx_strand_id
1 'polypeptide(L)'
;MPNTKNTKKSPKGFVAIDLDGTALVQKIDKQPLYGLTNAQSNIREALITYIKAAQDEGYDIVILTARPELVEPLLGGGKIGTKATQEIKDELAESGVIIKEVYRAPAGLKGGKMDEILQEYPEDAVGILFDDQLKQVNDVKELNNPRLMAYDINSKKDIELYLDKIALSADHPHHPSRIVETILNTPNVPETEGIKTLNSSIQQLHDQGKGKEAALIESIVHELCIRSDAANRHNYKPEQDLVTVTTQNIQILVNKLIKNEPTEYDDIIAARNAILADTHLVKIKPNSNFDVAVKAFLEECTRTVFIRDLKQQCSDFQATLGNSNQYAQQREMLGKLMQSLDKPDTNQALLSFSDQFKQGDSIFKQAPNGDSFIESVRSILAKAPIIGVLFKSDSELKADKIDHCVVTMFKNQLVELKNGTDNTIASEDTEVYQRTP
;
A
#
# COMPACT_ATOMS: atom_id res chain seq x y z
N MET A 1 -45.96 6.85 4.11
CA MET A 1 -45.22 5.85 4.91
C MET A 1 -44.58 4.87 3.94
N PRO A 2 -43.26 4.83 3.77
CA PRO A 2 -42.64 3.88 2.86
C PRO A 2 -42.62 2.49 3.51
N ASN A 3 -43.00 1.53 2.69
CA ASN A 3 -43.16 0.12 2.98
C ASN A 3 -41.77 -0.52 3.09
N THR A 4 -41.40 -1.04 4.26
CA THR A 4 -40.18 -1.82 4.50
C THR A 4 -40.26 -3.14 3.74
N LYS A 5 -39.93 -3.11 2.44
CA LYS A 5 -39.65 -4.32 1.68
C LYS A 5 -38.42 -4.97 2.29
N ASN A 6 -38.66 -6.07 3.00
CA ASN A 6 -37.68 -7.07 3.37
C ASN A 6 -36.99 -7.57 2.07
N THR A 7 -35.95 -6.88 1.61
CA THR A 7 -35.16 -7.34 0.47
C THR A 7 -34.34 -8.51 0.97
N LYS A 8 -34.80 -9.72 0.65
CA LYS A 8 -34.09 -10.97 0.90
C LYS A 8 -32.61 -10.78 0.54
N LYS A 9 -31.72 -10.98 1.52
CA LYS A 9 -30.27 -10.89 1.34
C LYS A 9 -29.82 -11.91 0.28
N SER A 10 -28.85 -11.52 -0.54
CA SER A 10 -28.36 -12.39 -1.60
C SER A 10 -27.75 -13.69 -1.02
N PRO A 11 -28.02 -14.87 -1.63
CA PRO A 11 -27.32 -16.10 -1.24
C PRO A 11 -25.82 -16.07 -1.57
N LYS A 12 -25.36 -15.21 -2.49
CA LYS A 12 -23.93 -15.06 -2.83
C LYS A 12 -23.17 -14.22 -1.79
N GLY A 13 -23.88 -13.34 -1.08
CA GLY A 13 -23.29 -12.36 -0.17
C GLY A 13 -23.28 -10.95 -0.77
N PHE A 14 -22.24 -10.18 -0.46
CA PHE A 14 -22.18 -8.77 -0.81
C PHE A 14 -20.78 -8.32 -1.27
N VAL A 15 -20.76 -7.27 -2.08
CA VAL A 15 -19.58 -6.48 -2.41
C VAL A 15 -19.71 -5.11 -1.75
N ALA A 16 -18.85 -4.85 -0.77
CA ALA A 16 -18.68 -3.58 -0.12
C ALA A 16 -17.68 -2.70 -0.88
N ILE A 17 -18.09 -1.49 -1.21
CA ILE A 17 -17.24 -0.48 -1.85
C ILE A 17 -16.96 0.68 -0.88
N ASP A 18 -15.69 1.03 -0.72
CA ASP A 18 -15.32 2.32 -0.15
C ASP A 18 -15.61 3.47 -1.14
N LEU A 19 -15.65 4.71 -0.63
CA LEU A 19 -15.93 5.90 -1.41
C LEU A 19 -14.67 6.65 -1.83
N ASP A 20 -13.85 7.10 -0.88
CA ASP A 20 -12.75 8.02 -1.15
C ASP A 20 -11.55 7.28 -1.72
N GLY A 21 -11.05 7.67 -2.89
CA GLY A 21 -9.94 6.96 -3.55
C GLY A 21 -10.31 5.60 -4.18
N THR A 22 -11.46 5.04 -3.78
CA THR A 22 -12.02 3.79 -4.32
C THR A 22 -13.08 4.06 -5.37
N ALA A 23 -14.31 4.42 -4.96
CA ALA A 23 -15.38 4.77 -5.88
C ALA A 23 -15.11 6.10 -6.59
N LEU A 24 -14.55 7.06 -5.87
CA LEU A 24 -14.06 8.31 -6.43
C LEU A 24 -12.57 8.18 -6.76
N VAL A 25 -12.17 8.69 -7.92
CA VAL A 25 -10.75 8.81 -8.27
C VAL A 25 -10.04 9.79 -7.32
N GLN A 26 -10.75 10.80 -6.84
CA GLN A 26 -10.27 11.81 -5.92
C GLN A 26 -10.28 11.29 -4.47
N LYS A 27 -9.26 11.66 -3.70
CA LYS A 27 -9.16 11.44 -2.26
C LYS A 27 -9.42 12.74 -1.49
N ILE A 28 -10.08 12.66 -0.33
CA ILE A 28 -10.24 13.79 0.60
C ILE A 28 -8.94 14.14 1.34
N ASP A 29 -7.87 13.36 1.18
CA ASP A 29 -6.68 13.45 2.02
C ASP A 29 -6.10 14.87 2.19
N LYS A 30 -5.81 15.19 3.46
CA LYS A 30 -4.93 16.17 4.14
C LYS A 30 -4.60 17.56 3.57
N GLN A 31 -4.92 17.93 2.34
CA GLN A 31 -4.96 19.34 1.93
C GLN A 31 -6.39 19.66 1.53
N PRO A 32 -7.19 20.11 2.52
CA PRO A 32 -8.57 20.55 2.31
C PRO A 32 -8.70 21.48 1.10
N LEU A 33 -7.67 22.30 0.84
CA LEU A 33 -7.62 23.26 -0.27
C LEU A 33 -7.77 22.64 -1.67
N TYR A 34 -7.37 21.39 -1.91
CA TYR A 34 -7.46 20.81 -3.25
C TYR A 34 -8.82 20.18 -3.53
N GLY A 35 -9.45 19.64 -2.49
CA GLY A 35 -10.89 19.47 -2.49
C GLY A 35 -11.55 20.83 -2.77
N LEU A 36 -11.14 21.90 -2.08
CA LEU A 36 -11.78 23.21 -2.26
C LEU A 36 -11.63 23.83 -3.67
N THR A 37 -10.60 23.46 -4.43
CA THR A 37 -10.34 23.97 -5.78
C THR A 37 -10.80 23.06 -6.92
N ASN A 38 -11.10 21.79 -6.65
CA ASN A 38 -11.56 20.86 -7.68
C ASN A 38 -13.06 20.63 -7.56
N ALA A 39 -13.84 21.30 -8.39
CA ALA A 39 -15.30 21.28 -8.33
C ALA A 39 -15.93 19.96 -8.85
N GLN A 40 -15.12 19.00 -9.31
CA GLN A 40 -15.59 17.75 -9.92
C GLN A 40 -14.97 16.54 -9.23
N SER A 41 -15.82 15.71 -8.63
CA SER A 41 -15.46 14.35 -8.23
C SER A 41 -15.95 13.38 -9.30
N ASN A 42 -15.10 12.46 -9.73
CA ASN A 42 -15.39 11.54 -10.81
C ASN A 42 -15.43 10.12 -10.26
N ILE A 43 -16.50 9.39 -10.59
CA ILE A 43 -16.61 7.98 -10.26
C ILE A 43 -15.65 7.20 -11.16
N ARG A 44 -14.93 6.25 -10.57
CA ARG A 44 -14.02 5.36 -11.29
C ARG A 44 -14.82 4.43 -12.21
N GLU A 45 -14.72 4.64 -13.52
CA GLU A 45 -15.44 3.85 -14.55
C GLU A 45 -15.17 2.35 -14.45
N ALA A 46 -13.92 1.96 -14.19
CA ALA A 46 -13.56 0.55 -14.02
C ALA A 46 -14.32 -0.09 -12.84
N LEU A 47 -14.50 0.63 -11.72
CA LEU A 47 -15.27 0.12 -10.59
C LEU A 47 -16.74 -0.08 -10.96
N ILE A 48 -17.34 0.84 -11.71
CA ILE A 48 -18.73 0.70 -12.19
C ILE A 48 -18.90 -0.62 -12.98
N THR A 49 -17.92 -0.96 -13.83
CA THR A 49 -17.94 -2.24 -14.54
C THR A 49 -17.90 -3.42 -13.57
N TYR A 50 -16.97 -3.38 -12.61
CA TYR A 50 -16.76 -4.47 -11.66
C TYR A 50 -17.97 -4.73 -10.77
N ILE A 51 -18.65 -3.67 -10.31
CA ILE A 51 -19.83 -3.80 -9.46
C ILE A 51 -21.06 -4.22 -10.25
N LYS A 52 -21.20 -3.81 -11.52
CA LYS A 52 -22.29 -4.29 -12.39
C LYS A 52 -22.17 -5.78 -12.66
N ALA A 53 -20.96 -6.24 -13.01
CA ALA A 53 -20.72 -7.67 -13.20
C ALA A 53 -20.96 -8.48 -11.92
N ALA A 54 -20.57 -7.97 -10.74
CA ALA A 54 -20.94 -8.61 -9.47
C ALA A 54 -22.45 -8.65 -9.22
N GLN A 55 -23.16 -7.57 -9.55
CA GLN A 55 -24.60 -7.50 -9.39
C GLN A 55 -25.32 -8.48 -10.32
N ASP A 56 -24.81 -8.66 -11.54
CA ASP A 56 -25.32 -9.64 -12.51
C ASP A 56 -25.05 -11.08 -12.06
N GLU A 57 -23.92 -11.33 -11.40
CA GLU A 57 -23.60 -12.59 -10.71
C GLU A 57 -24.43 -12.82 -9.42
N GLY A 58 -25.21 -11.81 -9.02
CA GLY A 58 -26.18 -11.89 -7.94
C GLY A 58 -25.68 -11.41 -6.58
N TYR A 59 -24.52 -10.76 -6.46
CA TYR A 59 -24.10 -10.14 -5.20
C TYR A 59 -24.94 -8.90 -4.88
N ASP A 60 -25.20 -8.67 -3.59
CA ASP A 60 -25.68 -7.37 -3.13
C ASP A 60 -24.53 -6.34 -3.18
N ILE A 61 -24.79 -5.14 -3.68
CA ILE A 61 -23.81 -4.05 -3.66
C ILE A 61 -24.11 -3.13 -2.48
N VAL A 62 -23.12 -2.91 -1.62
CA VAL A 62 -23.24 -2.06 -0.43
C VAL A 62 -22.10 -1.05 -0.38
N ILE A 63 -22.34 0.12 0.21
CA ILE A 63 -21.26 1.08 0.49
C ILE A 63 -20.76 0.82 1.92
N LEU A 64 -19.44 0.76 2.11
CA LEU A 64 -18.81 0.72 3.43
C LEU A 64 -17.75 1.81 3.53
N THR A 65 -18.11 2.91 4.17
CA THR A 65 -17.26 4.12 4.23
C THR A 65 -16.83 4.48 5.65
N ALA A 66 -15.63 5.06 5.76
CA ALA A 66 -15.16 5.64 7.02
C ALA A 66 -15.64 7.08 7.27
N ARG A 67 -16.37 7.68 6.32
CA ARG A 67 -16.92 9.04 6.47
C ARG A 67 -17.96 9.07 7.60
N PRO A 68 -17.77 9.92 8.63
CA PRO A 68 -18.77 10.13 9.66
C PRO A 68 -20.06 10.70 9.07
N GLU A 69 -21.21 10.28 9.57
CA GLU A 69 -22.50 10.79 9.08
C GLU A 69 -22.63 12.31 9.25
N LEU A 70 -22.02 12.86 10.30
CA LEU A 70 -22.08 14.30 10.59
C LEU A 70 -21.45 15.18 9.49
N VAL A 71 -20.55 14.65 8.66
CA VAL A 71 -19.91 15.44 7.60
C VAL A 71 -20.75 15.52 6.33
N GLU A 72 -21.73 14.64 6.13
CA GLU A 72 -22.54 14.56 4.90
C GLU A 72 -23.27 15.88 4.57
N PRO A 73 -23.91 16.59 5.52
CA PRO A 73 -24.56 17.86 5.22
C PRO A 73 -23.59 18.97 4.78
N LEU A 74 -22.33 18.90 5.24
CA LEU A 74 -21.30 19.89 4.90
C LEU A 74 -20.79 19.70 3.46
N LEU A 75 -20.87 18.48 2.93
CA LEU A 75 -20.48 18.16 1.56
C LEU A 75 -21.49 18.67 0.52
N GLY A 76 -22.78 18.68 0.86
CA GLY A 76 -23.85 19.10 -0.06
C GLY A 76 -23.98 20.62 -0.29
N GLY A 77 -23.26 21.45 0.47
CA GLY A 77 -23.42 22.92 0.47
C GLY A 77 -22.16 23.74 0.16
N GLY A 78 -21.00 23.11 -0.02
CA GLY A 78 -19.71 23.80 -0.21
C GLY A 78 -19.01 23.40 -1.51
N LYS A 79 -18.11 24.24 -2.01
CA LYS A 79 -17.13 23.86 -3.05
C LYS A 79 -16.08 22.94 -2.41
N ILE A 80 -16.44 21.72 -2.03
CA ILE A 80 -15.54 20.70 -1.51
C ILE A 80 -15.40 19.64 -2.60
N GLY A 81 -14.18 19.20 -2.89
CA GLY A 81 -13.85 18.36 -4.05
C GLY A 81 -14.06 16.90 -3.78
N THR A 82 -15.18 16.62 -3.14
CA THR A 82 -15.75 15.30 -2.90
C THR A 82 -17.27 15.46 -2.88
N LYS A 83 -17.99 14.39 -3.18
CA LYS A 83 -19.46 14.37 -3.20
C LYS A 83 -20.04 13.82 -1.92
N ALA A 84 -21.23 14.26 -1.55
CA ALA A 84 -21.98 13.60 -0.48
C ALA A 84 -22.27 12.14 -0.85
N THR A 85 -22.35 11.24 0.13
CA THR A 85 -22.59 9.80 -0.13
C THR A 85 -23.86 9.56 -0.92
N GLN A 86 -24.90 10.38 -0.69
CA GLN A 86 -26.15 10.29 -1.46
C GLN A 86 -25.96 10.64 -2.94
N GLU A 87 -25.20 11.71 -3.25
CA GLU A 87 -24.91 12.10 -4.63
C GLU A 87 -24.11 11.02 -5.37
N ILE A 88 -23.13 10.40 -4.70
CA ILE A 88 -22.38 9.28 -5.27
C ILE A 88 -23.32 8.08 -5.54
N LYS A 89 -24.22 7.78 -4.60
CA LYS A 89 -25.21 6.72 -4.76
C LYS A 89 -26.14 7.01 -5.95
N ASP A 90 -26.56 8.25 -6.14
CA ASP A 90 -27.43 8.66 -7.24
C ASP A 90 -26.72 8.50 -8.60
N GLU A 91 -25.46 8.93 -8.71
CA GLU A 91 -24.67 8.75 -9.95
C GLU A 91 -24.35 7.28 -10.26
N LEU A 92 -24.09 6.47 -9.23
CA LEU A 92 -23.98 5.02 -9.40
C LEU A 92 -25.30 4.42 -9.91
N ALA A 93 -26.43 4.89 -9.38
CA ALA A 93 -27.76 4.45 -9.83
C ALA A 93 -28.05 4.84 -11.28
N GLU A 94 -27.63 6.04 -11.72
CA GLU A 94 -27.70 6.46 -13.14
C GLU A 94 -26.91 5.52 -14.06
N SER A 95 -25.84 4.91 -13.53
CA SER A 95 -25.03 3.92 -14.25
C SER A 95 -25.60 2.49 -14.20
N GLY A 96 -26.75 2.30 -13.54
CA GLY A 96 -27.45 1.02 -13.38
C GLY A 96 -27.01 0.19 -12.16
N VAL A 97 -26.32 0.80 -11.21
CA VAL A 97 -25.85 0.14 -9.98
C VAL A 97 -26.88 0.33 -8.87
N ILE A 98 -27.28 -0.76 -8.23
CA ILE A 98 -28.28 -0.76 -7.17
C ILE A 98 -27.60 -0.94 -5.82
N ILE A 99 -27.32 0.17 -5.14
CA ILE A 99 -26.80 0.15 -3.77
C ILE A 99 -27.92 -0.24 -2.80
N LYS A 100 -27.78 -1.40 -2.16
CA LYS A 100 -28.74 -1.95 -1.19
C LYS A 100 -28.71 -1.17 0.12
N GLU A 101 -27.53 -1.01 0.69
CA GLU A 101 -27.32 -0.43 2.01
C GLU A 101 -26.03 0.38 2.06
N VAL A 102 -25.98 1.32 3.02
CA VAL A 102 -24.81 2.14 3.31
C VAL A 102 -24.43 1.90 4.76
N TYR A 103 -23.24 1.36 4.97
CA TYR A 103 -22.66 1.13 6.29
C TYR A 103 -21.51 2.09 6.54
N ARG A 104 -21.30 2.41 7.82
CA ARG A 104 -20.22 3.29 8.27
C ARG A 104 -19.39 2.59 9.32
N ALA A 105 -18.08 2.60 9.15
CA ALA A 105 -17.12 2.06 10.11
C ALA A 105 -15.84 2.90 10.10
N PRO A 106 -15.30 3.31 11.26
CA PRO A 106 -14.05 4.05 11.30
C PRO A 106 -12.91 3.32 10.58
N ALA A 107 -11.92 4.07 10.10
CA ALA A 107 -10.77 3.50 9.41
C ALA A 107 -10.01 2.50 10.30
N GLY A 108 -9.83 1.27 9.82
CA GLY A 108 -9.19 0.16 10.53
C GLY A 108 -10.15 -0.65 11.40
N LEU A 109 -11.46 -0.50 11.19
CA LEU A 109 -12.51 -1.30 11.81
C LEU A 109 -13.51 -1.82 10.75
N LYS A 110 -13.13 -1.81 9.47
CA LYS A 110 -14.01 -2.25 8.38
C LYS A 110 -14.17 -3.76 8.38
N GLY A 111 -13.12 -4.51 8.72
CA GLY A 111 -13.17 -5.97 8.84
C GLY A 111 -14.23 -6.42 9.84
N GLY A 112 -14.20 -5.88 11.06
CA GLY A 112 -15.20 -6.20 12.07
C GLY A 112 -16.63 -5.85 11.63
N LYS A 113 -16.80 -4.70 10.94
CA LYS A 113 -18.12 -4.33 10.42
C LYS A 113 -18.59 -5.25 9.29
N MET A 114 -17.69 -5.70 8.41
CA MET A 114 -18.03 -6.67 7.39
C MET A 114 -18.46 -8.00 7.98
N ASP A 115 -17.77 -8.47 9.02
CA ASP A 115 -18.13 -9.70 9.71
C ASP A 115 -19.54 -9.62 10.33
N GLU A 116 -19.88 -8.47 10.94
CA GLU A 116 -21.22 -8.18 11.45
C GLU A 116 -22.27 -8.22 10.34
N ILE A 117 -22.05 -7.52 9.21
CA ILE A 117 -22.96 -7.50 8.07
C ILE A 117 -23.17 -8.92 7.53
N LEU A 118 -22.09 -9.70 7.44
CA LEU A 118 -22.11 -11.06 6.91
C LEU A 118 -22.94 -12.03 7.75
N GLN A 119 -23.18 -11.75 9.05
CA GLN A 119 -24.09 -12.55 9.88
C GLN A 119 -25.55 -12.44 9.45
N GLU A 120 -25.92 -11.38 8.69
CA GLU A 120 -27.26 -11.23 8.12
C GLU A 120 -27.46 -12.07 6.85
N TYR A 121 -26.38 -12.62 6.30
CA TYR A 121 -26.37 -13.41 5.06
C TYR A 121 -26.30 -14.92 5.36
N PRO A 122 -26.73 -15.78 4.42
CA PRO A 122 -26.62 -17.24 4.54
C PRO A 122 -25.19 -17.71 4.85
N GLU A 123 -25.04 -18.88 5.48
CA GLU A 123 -23.74 -19.41 5.94
C GLU A 123 -22.70 -19.57 4.83
N ASP A 124 -23.12 -19.80 3.59
CA ASP A 124 -22.29 -19.96 2.40
C ASP A 124 -21.98 -18.65 1.66
N ALA A 125 -22.60 -17.54 2.08
CA ALA A 125 -22.37 -16.23 1.50
C ALA A 125 -20.96 -15.70 1.81
N VAL A 126 -20.44 -14.87 0.90
CA VAL A 126 -19.12 -14.23 0.99
C VAL A 126 -19.26 -12.70 1.02
N GLY A 127 -18.52 -12.05 1.91
CA GLY A 127 -18.34 -10.60 1.93
C GLY A 127 -17.05 -10.19 1.24
N ILE A 128 -17.12 -9.29 0.28
CA ILE A 128 -15.96 -8.80 -0.49
C ILE A 128 -15.81 -7.30 -0.26
N LEU A 129 -14.59 -6.82 0.01
CA LEU A 129 -14.26 -5.39 0.09
C LEU A 129 -13.41 -4.93 -1.08
N PHE A 130 -13.78 -3.80 -1.67
CA PHE A 130 -12.87 -2.94 -2.41
C PHE A 130 -12.50 -1.71 -1.61
N ASP A 131 -11.20 -1.48 -1.48
CA ASP A 131 -10.65 -0.32 -0.81
C ASP A 131 -9.33 0.08 -1.49
N ASP A 132 -8.98 1.36 -1.47
CA ASP A 132 -7.71 1.86 -1.98
C ASP A 132 -6.63 1.90 -0.89
N GLN A 133 -7.03 1.72 0.38
CA GLN A 133 -6.14 1.68 1.52
C GLN A 133 -5.87 0.24 1.96
N LEU A 134 -4.62 -0.19 1.79
CA LEU A 134 -4.12 -1.50 2.19
C LEU A 134 -4.32 -1.79 3.68
N LYS A 135 -4.38 -0.76 4.55
CA LYS A 135 -4.76 -0.95 5.97
C LYS A 135 -6.15 -1.58 6.10
N GLN A 136 -7.14 -1.15 5.32
CA GLN A 136 -8.49 -1.72 5.37
C GLN A 136 -8.52 -3.11 4.74
N VAL A 137 -7.78 -3.30 3.64
CA VAL A 137 -7.64 -4.61 3.01
C VAL A 137 -7.02 -5.62 3.98
N ASN A 138 -5.99 -5.22 4.72
CA ASN A 138 -5.33 -6.06 5.70
C ASN A 138 -6.18 -6.28 6.96
N ASP A 139 -6.91 -5.27 7.43
CA ASP A 139 -7.86 -5.40 8.55
C ASP A 139 -8.87 -6.54 8.28
N VAL A 140 -9.40 -6.63 7.06
CA VAL A 140 -10.27 -7.76 6.67
C VAL A 140 -9.51 -9.08 6.62
N LYS A 141 -8.32 -9.11 6.01
CA LYS A 141 -7.51 -10.33 5.86
C LYS A 141 -7.03 -10.88 7.21
N GLU A 142 -6.72 -10.03 8.19
CA GLU A 142 -6.24 -10.40 9.52
C GLU A 142 -7.29 -11.12 10.37
N LEU A 143 -8.57 -10.93 10.08
CA LEU A 143 -9.65 -11.69 10.74
C LEU A 143 -9.59 -13.19 10.43
N ASN A 144 -8.89 -13.60 9.36
CA ASN A 144 -8.80 -14.99 8.89
C ASN A 144 -10.17 -15.67 8.74
N ASN A 145 -11.23 -14.90 8.47
CA ASN A 145 -12.55 -15.44 8.17
C ASN A 145 -12.56 -15.88 6.68
N PRO A 146 -12.74 -17.17 6.36
CA PRO A 146 -12.72 -17.66 4.98
C PRO A 146 -13.86 -17.13 4.10
N ARG A 147 -14.91 -16.57 4.71
CA ARG A 147 -16.04 -15.93 4.03
C ARG A 147 -15.82 -14.43 3.77
N LEU A 148 -14.72 -13.85 4.25
CA LEU A 148 -14.38 -12.45 4.01
C LEU A 148 -13.15 -12.33 3.12
N MET A 149 -13.22 -11.41 2.17
CA MET A 149 -12.16 -11.16 1.19
C MET A 149 -12.02 -9.66 0.97
N ALA A 150 -10.82 -9.20 0.65
CA ALA A 150 -10.56 -7.78 0.38
C ALA A 150 -9.49 -7.60 -0.69
N TYR A 151 -9.67 -6.57 -1.50
CA TYR A 151 -8.88 -6.30 -2.70
C TYR A 151 -8.49 -4.82 -2.79
N ASP A 152 -7.20 -4.54 -3.06
CA ASP A 152 -6.74 -3.20 -3.42
C ASP A 152 -7.19 -2.86 -4.85
N ILE A 153 -8.04 -1.84 -4.99
CA ILE A 153 -8.56 -1.38 -6.30
C ILE A 153 -7.48 -0.81 -7.23
N ASN A 154 -6.29 -0.50 -6.71
CA ASN A 154 -5.16 -0.04 -7.50
C ASN A 154 -4.13 -1.14 -7.77
N SER A 155 -4.45 -2.40 -7.45
CA SER A 155 -3.57 -3.54 -7.69
C SER A 155 -4.06 -4.44 -8.81
N LYS A 156 -3.23 -4.61 -9.84
CA LYS A 156 -3.50 -5.52 -10.97
C LYS A 156 -3.87 -6.91 -10.47
N LYS A 157 -3.05 -7.47 -9.56
CA LYS A 157 -3.21 -8.84 -9.06
C LYS A 157 -4.50 -9.00 -8.26
N ASP A 158 -4.80 -8.09 -7.34
CA ASP A 158 -6.01 -8.18 -6.53
C ASP A 158 -7.26 -8.04 -7.40
N ILE A 159 -7.24 -7.14 -8.39
CA ILE A 159 -8.36 -7.02 -9.33
C ILE A 159 -8.52 -8.31 -10.14
N GLU A 160 -7.46 -8.89 -10.68
CA GLU A 160 -7.55 -10.17 -11.44
C GLU A 160 -8.18 -11.29 -10.60
N LEU A 161 -7.75 -11.43 -9.33
CA LEU A 161 -8.32 -12.40 -8.40
C LEU A 161 -9.82 -12.15 -8.11
N TYR A 162 -10.24 -10.89 -8.12
CA TYR A 162 -11.65 -10.54 -7.98
C TYR A 162 -12.44 -10.82 -9.26
N LEU A 163 -11.89 -10.51 -10.44
CA LEU A 163 -12.57 -10.72 -11.72
C LEU A 163 -12.88 -12.19 -11.97
N ASP A 164 -12.01 -13.10 -11.50
CA ASP A 164 -12.27 -14.54 -11.51
C ASP A 164 -13.54 -14.93 -10.73
N LYS A 165 -13.92 -14.17 -9.70
CA LYS A 165 -15.12 -14.44 -8.88
C LYS A 165 -16.41 -13.93 -9.48
N ILE A 166 -16.31 -12.88 -10.28
CA ILE A 166 -17.46 -12.23 -10.91
C ILE A 166 -17.54 -12.50 -12.41
N ALA A 167 -16.71 -13.44 -12.89
CA ALA A 167 -16.67 -13.91 -14.26
C ALA A 167 -16.57 -12.81 -15.34
N LEU A 168 -15.86 -11.70 -15.05
CA LEU A 168 -15.64 -10.66 -16.06
C LEU A 168 -14.61 -11.14 -17.08
N SER A 169 -14.95 -11.02 -18.37
CA SER A 169 -14.06 -11.46 -19.47
C SER A 169 -12.70 -10.76 -19.45
N ALA A 170 -11.64 -11.52 -19.73
CA ALA A 170 -10.28 -11.00 -19.95
C ALA A 170 -10.16 -10.04 -21.15
N ASP A 171 -11.14 -10.07 -22.06
CA ASP A 171 -11.21 -9.17 -23.22
C ASP A 171 -11.88 -7.83 -22.90
N HIS A 172 -12.42 -7.67 -21.69
CA HIS A 172 -13.09 -6.43 -21.31
C HIS A 172 -12.10 -5.25 -21.25
N PRO A 173 -12.45 -4.03 -21.74
CA PRO A 173 -11.55 -2.89 -21.74
C PRO A 173 -11.03 -2.48 -20.35
N HIS A 174 -11.83 -2.74 -19.31
CA HIS A 174 -11.46 -2.50 -17.92
C HIS A 174 -10.79 -3.71 -17.24
N HIS A 175 -10.52 -4.81 -17.94
CA HIS A 175 -9.71 -5.88 -17.37
C HIS A 175 -8.27 -5.38 -17.14
N PRO A 176 -7.62 -5.64 -16.00
CA PRO A 176 -6.29 -5.11 -15.67
C PRO A 176 -5.24 -5.35 -16.75
N SER A 177 -5.22 -6.56 -17.34
CA SER A 177 -4.31 -6.87 -18.44
C SER A 177 -4.58 -6.03 -19.70
N ARG A 178 -5.84 -5.65 -20.00
CA ARG A 178 -6.19 -4.76 -21.13
C ARG A 178 -5.86 -3.30 -20.85
N ILE A 179 -5.99 -2.86 -19.60
CA ILE A 179 -5.55 -1.55 -19.15
C ILE A 179 -4.03 -1.42 -19.33
N VAL A 180 -3.26 -2.40 -18.84
CA VAL A 180 -1.80 -2.45 -19.02
C VAL A 180 -1.43 -2.41 -20.49
N GLU A 181 -2.03 -3.27 -21.32
CA GLU A 181 -1.78 -3.30 -22.76
C GLU A 181 -2.05 -1.94 -23.41
N THR A 182 -3.18 -1.32 -23.06
CA THR A 182 -3.59 -0.02 -23.62
C THR A 182 -2.61 1.09 -23.23
N ILE A 183 -2.24 1.21 -21.95
CA ILE A 183 -1.31 2.24 -21.48
C ILE A 183 0.07 2.09 -22.13
N LEU A 184 0.55 0.85 -22.27
CA LEU A 184 1.87 0.59 -22.85
C LEU A 184 1.89 0.79 -24.37
N ASN A 185 0.79 0.50 -25.08
CA ASN A 185 0.77 0.52 -26.55
C ASN A 185 0.17 1.79 -27.16
N THR A 186 -0.51 2.66 -26.39
CA THR A 186 -1.08 3.89 -26.95
C THR A 186 0.02 4.89 -27.28
N PRO A 187 0.25 5.27 -28.55
CA PRO A 187 1.34 6.18 -28.92
C PRO A 187 1.04 7.62 -28.47
N ASN A 188 2.09 8.39 -28.19
CA ASN A 188 2.03 9.85 -27.98
C ASN A 188 1.14 10.33 -26.81
N VAL A 189 1.17 9.63 -25.68
CA VAL A 189 0.55 10.09 -24.42
C VAL A 189 1.66 10.48 -23.44
N PRO A 190 2.02 11.78 -23.34
CA PRO A 190 3.16 12.25 -22.54
C PRO A 190 3.15 11.77 -21.09
N GLU A 191 1.96 11.70 -20.48
CA GLU A 191 1.75 11.29 -19.08
C GLU A 191 2.12 9.81 -18.82
N THR A 192 2.24 8.99 -19.87
CA THR A 192 2.57 7.55 -19.78
C THR A 192 3.96 7.21 -20.30
N GLU A 193 4.71 8.20 -20.80
CA GLU A 193 6.00 7.96 -21.47
C GLU A 193 7.06 7.40 -20.51
N GLY A 194 7.04 7.85 -19.25
CA GLY A 194 7.89 7.30 -18.20
C GLY A 194 7.62 5.82 -17.93
N ILE A 195 6.35 5.40 -17.99
CA ILE A 195 5.95 4.00 -17.79
C ILE A 195 6.47 3.14 -18.95
N LYS A 196 6.32 3.61 -20.19
CA LYS A 196 6.81 2.90 -21.40
C LYS A 196 8.32 2.77 -21.40
N THR A 197 9.03 3.82 -20.98
CA THR A 197 10.50 3.80 -20.87
C THR A 197 10.95 2.74 -19.86
N LEU A 198 10.32 2.70 -18.68
CA LEU A 198 10.57 1.63 -17.70
C LEU A 198 10.28 0.25 -18.28
N ASN A 199 9.14 0.08 -18.96
CA ASN A 199 8.76 -1.19 -19.59
C ASN A 199 9.80 -1.66 -20.61
N SER A 200 10.32 -0.75 -21.45
CA SER A 200 11.37 -1.07 -22.43
C SER A 200 12.71 -1.49 -21.78
N SER A 201 12.93 -1.13 -20.51
CA SER A 201 14.12 -1.49 -19.75
C SER A 201 14.06 -2.93 -19.22
N ILE A 202 12.87 -3.52 -19.10
CA ILE A 202 12.66 -4.88 -18.55
C ILE A 202 13.38 -5.93 -19.39
N GLN A 203 13.20 -5.90 -20.72
CA GLN A 203 13.86 -6.87 -21.61
C GLN A 203 15.38 -6.74 -21.56
N GLN A 204 15.91 -5.51 -21.52
CA GLN A 204 17.35 -5.27 -21.43
C GLN A 204 17.93 -5.87 -20.14
N LEU A 205 17.21 -5.76 -19.02
CA LEU A 205 17.63 -6.37 -17.76
C LEU A 205 17.60 -7.91 -17.83
N HIS A 206 16.58 -8.49 -18.45
CA HIS A 206 16.54 -9.94 -18.72
C HIS A 206 17.75 -10.40 -19.54
N ASP A 207 18.06 -9.69 -20.62
CA ASP A 207 19.19 -10.00 -21.50
C ASP A 207 20.54 -9.92 -20.77
N GLN A 208 20.62 -9.10 -19.71
CA GLN A 208 21.79 -8.97 -18.83
C GLN A 208 21.80 -9.95 -17.64
N GLY A 209 20.84 -10.87 -17.55
CA GLY A 209 20.72 -11.84 -16.44
C GLY A 209 20.17 -11.26 -15.13
N LYS A 210 19.62 -10.03 -15.14
CA LYS A 210 19.03 -9.33 -13.98
C LYS A 210 17.52 -9.62 -13.87
N GLY A 211 17.16 -10.90 -13.90
CA GLY A 211 15.76 -11.34 -13.98
C GLY A 211 14.92 -10.99 -12.75
N LYS A 212 15.55 -10.93 -11.56
CA LYS A 212 14.86 -10.55 -10.32
C LYS A 212 14.48 -9.07 -10.32
N GLU A 213 15.40 -8.22 -10.73
CA GLU A 213 15.18 -6.78 -10.86
C GLU A 213 14.14 -6.48 -11.95
N ALA A 214 14.21 -7.20 -13.08
CA ALA A 214 13.23 -7.09 -14.16
C ALA A 214 11.80 -7.38 -13.67
N ALA A 215 11.59 -8.47 -12.91
CA ALA A 215 10.28 -8.81 -12.35
C ALA A 215 9.76 -7.77 -11.33
N LEU A 216 10.65 -7.17 -10.52
CA LEU A 216 10.27 -6.10 -9.59
C LEU A 216 9.83 -4.83 -10.34
N ILE A 217 10.52 -4.48 -11.43
CA ILE A 217 10.16 -3.33 -12.27
C ILE A 217 8.86 -3.61 -13.02
N GLU A 218 8.65 -4.83 -13.53
CA GLU A 218 7.40 -5.25 -14.16
C GLU A 218 6.21 -5.07 -13.20
N SER A 219 6.37 -5.48 -11.94
CA SER A 219 5.35 -5.27 -10.91
C SER A 219 5.03 -3.78 -10.74
N ILE A 220 6.04 -2.91 -10.68
CA ILE A 220 5.85 -1.46 -10.55
C ILE A 220 5.13 -0.89 -11.78
N VAL A 221 5.55 -1.29 -12.99
CA VAL A 221 4.94 -0.87 -14.26
C VAL A 221 3.45 -1.23 -14.29
N HIS A 222 3.10 -2.45 -13.91
CA HIS A 222 1.71 -2.89 -13.87
C HIS A 222 0.85 -2.03 -12.93
N GLU A 223 1.31 -1.76 -11.70
CA GLU A 223 0.54 -0.93 -10.77
C GLU A 223 0.45 0.53 -11.21
N LEU A 224 1.50 1.06 -11.85
CA LEU A 224 1.47 2.39 -12.45
C LEU A 224 0.49 2.48 -13.62
N CYS A 225 0.36 1.45 -14.46
CA CYS A 225 -0.63 1.42 -15.54
C CYS A 225 -2.07 1.51 -15.00
N ILE A 226 -2.40 0.71 -13.98
CA ILE A 226 -3.74 0.72 -13.35
C ILE A 226 -4.07 2.10 -12.78
N ARG A 227 -3.11 2.72 -12.10
CA ARG A 227 -3.25 4.08 -11.53
C ARG A 227 -3.38 5.15 -12.61
N SER A 228 -2.58 5.06 -13.67
CA SER A 228 -2.53 6.05 -14.75
C SER A 228 -3.83 6.09 -15.57
N ASP A 229 -4.48 4.95 -15.82
CA ASP A 229 -5.71 4.91 -16.64
C ASP A 229 -6.81 5.81 -16.09
N ALA A 230 -7.21 5.63 -14.83
CA ALA A 230 -8.24 6.46 -14.22
C ALA A 230 -7.78 7.92 -14.02
N ALA A 231 -6.51 8.12 -13.67
CA ALA A 231 -5.97 9.48 -13.47
C ALA A 231 -5.97 10.30 -14.77
N ASN A 232 -5.63 9.69 -15.91
CA ASN A 232 -5.57 10.37 -17.20
C ASN A 232 -6.94 10.74 -17.75
N ARG A 233 -7.92 9.81 -17.68
CA ARG A 233 -9.30 10.08 -18.12
C ARG A 233 -9.93 11.28 -17.41
N HIS A 234 -9.59 11.48 -16.14
CA HIS A 234 -10.16 12.52 -15.30
C HIS A 234 -9.20 13.67 -14.97
N ASN A 235 -8.03 13.72 -15.63
CA ASN A 235 -7.00 14.73 -15.43
C ASN A 235 -6.64 14.94 -13.94
N TYR A 236 -6.54 13.86 -13.16
CA TYR A 236 -6.25 13.90 -11.74
C TYR A 236 -4.73 14.07 -11.50
N LYS A 237 -4.29 15.33 -11.47
CA LYS A 237 -2.86 15.70 -11.37
C LYS A 237 -2.08 15.05 -10.23
N PRO A 238 -2.60 14.93 -8.99
CA PRO A 238 -1.83 14.33 -7.90
C PRO A 238 -1.37 12.89 -8.20
N GLU A 239 -2.23 12.05 -8.79
CA GLU A 239 -1.85 10.68 -9.16
C GLU A 239 -0.93 10.67 -10.38
N GLN A 240 -1.14 11.56 -11.36
CA GLN A 240 -0.23 11.72 -12.51
C GLN A 240 1.18 12.17 -12.08
N ASP A 241 1.27 13.06 -11.10
CA ASP A 241 2.54 13.54 -10.53
C ASP A 241 3.24 12.41 -9.78
N LEU A 242 2.50 11.61 -8.99
CA LEU A 242 3.04 10.42 -8.33
C LEU A 242 3.59 9.41 -9.35
N VAL A 243 2.84 9.11 -10.42
CA VAL A 243 3.29 8.25 -11.51
C VAL A 243 4.56 8.81 -12.15
N THR A 244 4.60 10.11 -12.42
CA THR A 244 5.76 10.78 -13.03
C THR A 244 6.99 10.73 -12.14
N VAL A 245 6.87 11.09 -10.85
CA VAL A 245 7.97 11.07 -9.89
C VAL A 245 8.50 9.65 -9.70
N THR A 246 7.60 8.67 -9.62
CA THR A 246 7.98 7.26 -9.51
C THR A 246 8.75 6.80 -10.73
N THR A 247 8.20 7.00 -11.93
CA THR A 247 8.87 6.57 -13.16
C THR A 247 10.25 7.19 -13.32
N GLN A 248 10.39 8.49 -13.04
CA GLN A 248 11.69 9.19 -13.10
C GLN A 248 12.72 8.61 -12.12
N ASN A 249 12.35 8.45 -10.85
CA ASN A 249 13.30 8.01 -9.81
C ASN A 249 13.68 6.53 -9.97
N ILE A 250 12.72 5.67 -10.33
CA ILE A 250 13.01 4.26 -10.63
C ILE A 250 13.86 4.16 -11.90
N GLN A 251 13.59 4.96 -12.94
CA GLN A 251 14.39 4.93 -14.17
C GLN A 251 15.85 5.34 -13.94
N ILE A 252 16.14 6.27 -13.02
CA ILE A 252 17.52 6.61 -12.64
C ILE A 252 18.26 5.37 -12.12
N LEU A 253 17.64 4.62 -11.20
CA LEU A 253 18.23 3.41 -10.63
C LEU A 253 18.38 2.31 -11.69
N VAL A 254 17.36 2.12 -12.54
CA VAL A 254 17.38 1.16 -13.65
C VAL A 254 18.47 1.49 -14.67
N ASN A 255 18.66 2.76 -15.01
CA ASN A 255 19.72 3.19 -15.92
C ASN A 255 21.10 2.85 -15.36
N LYS A 256 21.33 3.04 -14.05
CA LYS A 256 22.59 2.62 -13.41
C LYS A 256 22.78 1.11 -13.50
N LEU A 257 21.74 0.33 -13.21
CA LEU A 257 21.77 -1.13 -13.34
C LEU A 257 22.12 -1.59 -14.75
N ILE A 258 21.48 -1.03 -15.78
CA ILE A 258 21.70 -1.38 -17.20
C ILE A 258 23.11 -1.02 -17.64
N LYS A 259 23.64 0.12 -17.20
CA LYS A 259 24.99 0.59 -17.55
C LYS A 259 26.09 -0.05 -16.70
N ASN A 260 25.74 -0.90 -15.74
CA ASN A 260 26.64 -1.42 -14.70
C ASN A 260 27.38 -0.30 -13.95
N GLU A 261 26.74 0.85 -13.78
CA GLU A 261 27.23 1.93 -12.95
C GLU A 261 26.91 1.62 -11.47
N PRO A 262 27.81 1.99 -10.53
CA PRO A 262 27.56 1.80 -9.11
C PRO A 262 26.32 2.60 -8.67
N THR A 263 25.33 1.91 -8.11
CA THR A 263 24.26 2.52 -7.34
C THR A 263 24.78 2.80 -5.92
N GLU A 264 24.63 4.02 -5.44
CA GLU A 264 24.98 4.37 -4.07
C GLU A 264 23.75 4.34 -3.16
N TYR A 265 23.97 4.11 -1.86
CA TYR A 265 22.90 4.13 -0.86
C TYR A 265 22.10 5.44 -0.88
N ASP A 266 22.78 6.57 -1.08
CA ASP A 266 22.15 7.89 -1.13
C ASP A 266 21.23 8.07 -2.35
N ASP A 267 21.51 7.40 -3.48
CA ASP A 267 20.60 7.41 -4.64
C ASP A 267 19.26 6.75 -4.28
N ILE A 268 19.33 5.63 -3.54
CA ILE A 268 18.16 4.85 -3.14
C ILE A 268 17.35 5.64 -2.11
N ILE A 269 18.02 6.29 -1.15
CA ILE A 269 17.34 7.15 -0.18
C ILE A 269 16.72 8.37 -0.85
N ALA A 270 17.37 8.97 -1.85
CA ALA A 270 16.79 10.05 -2.63
C ALA A 270 15.53 9.59 -3.38
N ALA A 271 15.59 8.44 -4.07
CA ALA A 271 14.44 7.86 -4.75
C ALA A 271 13.29 7.52 -3.76
N ARG A 272 13.61 6.87 -2.65
CA ARG A 272 12.66 6.59 -1.56
C ARG A 272 12.01 7.86 -1.05
N ASN A 273 12.77 8.92 -0.81
CA ASN A 273 12.21 10.17 -0.30
C ASN A 273 11.36 10.88 -1.34
N ALA A 274 11.77 10.87 -2.61
CA ALA A 274 10.98 11.46 -3.68
C ALA A 274 9.63 10.75 -3.89
N ILE A 275 9.61 9.41 -3.80
CA ILE A 275 8.43 8.60 -4.07
C ILE A 275 7.54 8.45 -2.82
N LEU A 276 8.15 8.19 -1.66
CA LEU A 276 7.47 7.74 -0.44
C LEU A 276 7.50 8.77 0.72
N ALA A 277 8.35 9.81 0.67
CA ALA A 277 8.39 10.81 1.75
C ALA A 277 7.44 11.99 1.48
N ASP A 278 6.90 12.51 2.59
CA ASP A 278 5.74 13.42 2.68
C ASP A 278 6.07 14.89 2.35
N THR A 279 6.94 15.15 1.38
CA THR A 279 7.37 16.53 1.05
C THR A 279 7.24 16.79 -0.45
N HIS A 280 6.22 17.60 -0.77
CA HIS A 280 5.74 18.06 -2.10
C HIS A 280 4.68 17.20 -2.80
N LEU A 281 4.63 15.88 -2.55
CA LEU A 281 3.50 15.01 -2.91
C LEU A 281 2.35 14.99 -1.87
N VAL A 282 2.27 16.05 -1.04
CA VAL A 282 1.67 16.28 0.31
C VAL A 282 0.27 15.70 0.63
N LYS A 283 -0.31 14.76 -0.13
CA LYS A 283 -1.67 14.27 0.09
C LYS A 283 -1.99 12.85 -0.26
N ILE A 284 -1.39 12.24 -1.27
CA ILE A 284 -1.70 10.84 -1.51
C ILE A 284 -0.83 10.09 -0.53
N LYS A 285 -1.41 9.58 0.57
CA LYS A 285 -0.71 8.59 1.38
C LYS A 285 -0.74 7.29 0.60
N PRO A 286 0.38 6.82 0.06
CA PRO A 286 0.36 5.59 -0.65
C PRO A 286 0.54 4.50 0.43
N ASN A 287 -0.53 3.73 0.59
CA ASN A 287 -0.57 2.50 1.38
C ASN A 287 -1.37 1.50 0.56
N SER A 288 -0.76 1.02 -0.52
CA SER A 288 -1.35 0.18 -1.56
C SER A 288 -0.30 -0.86 -2.02
N ASN A 289 -0.69 -1.88 -2.79
CA ASN A 289 0.26 -2.85 -3.35
C ASN A 289 1.31 -2.19 -4.26
N PHE A 290 1.02 -1.02 -4.84
CA PHE A 290 2.02 -0.18 -5.51
C PHE A 290 3.21 0.15 -4.59
N ASP A 291 2.96 0.55 -3.35
CA ASP A 291 4.02 0.86 -2.39
C ASP A 291 4.83 -0.36 -2.06
N VAL A 292 4.16 -1.49 -1.86
CA VAL A 292 4.83 -2.77 -1.62
C VAL A 292 5.77 -3.10 -2.77
N ALA A 293 5.35 -2.90 -4.02
CA ALA A 293 6.18 -3.14 -5.20
C ALA A 293 7.39 -2.19 -5.27
N VAL A 294 7.19 -0.88 -5.05
CA VAL A 294 8.28 0.11 -5.01
C VAL A 294 9.26 -0.21 -3.89
N LYS A 295 8.76 -0.47 -2.67
CA LYS A 295 9.59 -0.82 -1.51
C LYS A 295 10.41 -2.08 -1.81
N ALA A 296 9.80 -3.13 -2.36
CA ALA A 296 10.50 -4.36 -2.71
C ALA A 296 11.68 -4.13 -3.68
N PHE A 297 11.50 -3.26 -4.69
CA PHE A 297 12.57 -2.87 -5.60
C PHE A 297 13.69 -2.09 -4.89
N LEU A 298 13.34 -1.05 -4.12
CA LEU A 298 14.34 -0.22 -3.43
C LEU A 298 15.11 -1.01 -2.35
N GLU A 299 14.44 -1.93 -1.67
CA GLU A 299 15.07 -2.88 -0.76
C GLU A 299 16.07 -3.78 -1.47
N GLU A 300 15.73 -4.27 -2.67
CA GLU A 300 16.63 -5.09 -3.46
C GLU A 300 17.87 -4.31 -3.90
N CYS A 301 17.69 -3.08 -4.40
CA CYS A 301 18.79 -2.19 -4.69
C CYS A 301 19.68 -1.99 -3.44
N THR A 302 19.08 -1.78 -2.26
CA THR A 302 19.82 -1.57 -1.01
C THR A 302 20.66 -2.78 -0.64
N ARG A 303 20.08 -4.00 -0.75
CA ARG A 303 20.81 -5.25 -0.50
C ARG A 303 22.00 -5.39 -1.45
N THR A 304 21.81 -5.07 -2.73
CA THR A 304 22.89 -5.11 -3.74
C THR A 304 24.03 -4.13 -3.42
N VAL A 305 23.73 -2.90 -2.97
CA VAL A 305 24.74 -1.93 -2.50
C VAL A 305 25.51 -2.48 -1.32
N PHE A 306 24.84 -3.02 -0.30
CA PHE A 306 25.52 -3.57 0.87
C PHE A 306 26.39 -4.79 0.52
N ILE A 307 25.92 -5.68 -0.36
CA ILE A 307 26.74 -6.81 -0.84
C ILE A 307 28.00 -6.31 -1.54
N ARG A 308 27.89 -5.31 -2.42
CA ARG A 308 29.03 -4.67 -3.10
C ARG A 308 30.00 -4.08 -2.08
N ASP A 309 29.51 -3.29 -1.14
CA ASP A 309 30.35 -2.61 -0.15
C ASP A 309 31.07 -3.61 0.75
N LEU A 310 30.38 -4.67 1.19
CA LEU A 310 30.99 -5.75 1.97
C LEU A 310 32.07 -6.50 1.16
N LYS A 311 31.84 -6.77 -0.13
CA LYS A 311 32.87 -7.35 -1.02
C LYS A 311 34.08 -6.42 -1.15
N GLN A 312 33.87 -5.11 -1.26
CA GLN A 312 34.95 -4.14 -1.31
C GLN A 312 35.75 -4.12 -0.01
N GLN A 313 35.09 -4.05 1.15
CA GLN A 313 35.76 -4.12 2.46
C GLN A 313 36.57 -5.40 2.63
N CYS A 314 36.04 -6.54 2.17
CA CYS A 314 36.78 -7.80 2.19
C CYS A 314 38.01 -7.74 1.27
N SER A 315 37.86 -7.19 0.07
CA SER A 315 38.95 -7.10 -0.91
C SER A 315 40.09 -6.18 -0.43
N ASP A 316 39.75 -5.03 0.14
CA ASP A 316 40.71 -4.08 0.70
C ASP A 316 41.47 -4.68 1.89
N PHE A 317 40.76 -5.41 2.74
CA PHE A 317 41.37 -6.13 3.85
C PHE A 317 42.27 -7.26 3.36
N GLN A 318 41.85 -8.03 2.34
CA GLN A 318 42.67 -9.07 1.72
C GLN A 318 43.99 -8.51 1.17
N ALA A 319 43.94 -7.36 0.51
CA ALA A 319 45.13 -6.66 0.02
C ALA A 319 46.09 -6.28 1.16
N THR A 320 45.55 -5.85 2.30
CA THR A 320 46.32 -5.52 3.51
C THR A 320 47.03 -6.74 4.11
N LEU A 321 46.39 -7.92 4.10
CA LEU A 321 46.99 -9.16 4.61
C LEU A 321 48.14 -9.67 3.71
N GLY A 322 48.08 -9.37 2.41
CA GLY A 322 49.02 -9.89 1.42
C GLY A 322 49.08 -11.43 1.40
N ASN A 323 50.16 -11.98 0.83
CA ASN A 323 50.38 -13.43 0.68
C ASN A 323 51.19 -14.07 1.82
N SER A 324 51.35 -13.39 2.96
CA SER A 324 52.12 -13.92 4.09
C SER A 324 51.42 -15.10 4.77
N ASN A 325 52.12 -16.21 5.02
CA ASN A 325 51.56 -17.36 5.75
C ASN A 325 51.10 -17.02 7.17
N GLN A 326 51.57 -15.90 7.75
CA GLN A 326 51.15 -15.40 9.05
C GLN A 326 49.63 -15.16 9.15
N TYR A 327 48.97 -14.83 8.03
CA TYR A 327 47.54 -14.49 8.01
C TYR A 327 46.68 -15.54 7.28
N ALA A 328 47.12 -16.80 7.25
CA ALA A 328 46.42 -17.87 6.53
C ALA A 328 44.98 -18.08 7.03
N GLN A 329 44.76 -18.05 8.35
CA GLN A 329 43.44 -18.21 8.95
C GLN A 329 42.49 -17.05 8.60
N GLN A 330 43.00 -15.82 8.60
CA GLN A 330 42.23 -14.63 8.22
C GLN A 330 41.81 -14.71 6.74
N ARG A 331 42.73 -15.12 5.84
CA ARG A 331 42.41 -15.29 4.42
C ARG A 331 41.39 -16.40 4.19
N GLU A 332 41.50 -17.53 4.88
CA GLU A 332 40.50 -18.60 4.77
C GLU A 332 39.12 -18.11 5.20
N MET A 333 39.04 -17.39 6.33
CA MET A 333 37.79 -16.85 6.83
C MET A 333 37.21 -15.79 5.88
N LEU A 334 38.06 -14.92 5.34
CA LEU A 334 37.67 -13.90 4.36
C LEU A 334 37.15 -14.52 3.06
N GLY A 335 37.74 -15.62 2.60
CA GLY A 335 37.26 -16.40 1.46
C GLY A 335 35.85 -16.95 1.70
N LYS A 336 35.57 -17.48 2.90
CA LYS A 336 34.22 -17.93 3.29
C LYS A 336 33.22 -16.78 3.30
N LEU A 337 33.61 -15.63 3.85
CA LEU A 337 32.80 -14.41 3.83
C LEU A 337 32.48 -13.97 2.40
N MET A 338 33.47 -13.85 1.53
CA MET A 338 33.26 -13.46 0.13
C MET A 338 32.36 -14.46 -0.61
N GLN A 339 32.57 -15.76 -0.41
CA GLN A 339 31.72 -16.80 -1.00
C GLN A 339 30.27 -16.73 -0.51
N SER A 340 30.04 -16.34 0.75
CA SER A 340 28.69 -16.15 1.28
C SER A 340 27.92 -15.02 0.56
N LEU A 341 28.64 -14.02 0.02
CA LEU A 341 28.08 -12.91 -0.74
C LEU A 341 27.80 -13.24 -2.22
N ASP A 342 28.15 -14.43 -2.68
CA ASP A 342 27.86 -14.91 -4.05
C ASP A 342 26.56 -15.70 -4.15
N LYS A 343 25.79 -15.81 -3.05
CA LYS A 343 24.48 -16.47 -3.05
C LYS A 343 23.49 -15.70 -3.95
N PRO A 344 22.69 -16.39 -4.79
CA PRO A 344 21.71 -15.74 -5.67
C PRO A 344 20.63 -14.94 -4.91
N ASP A 345 20.24 -15.43 -3.73
CA ASP A 345 19.32 -14.71 -2.85
C ASP A 345 20.11 -13.72 -1.99
N THR A 346 19.92 -12.42 -2.26
CA THR A 346 20.63 -11.32 -1.60
C THR A 346 20.35 -11.22 -0.10
N ASN A 347 19.17 -11.65 0.36
CA ASN A 347 18.85 -11.68 1.78
C ASN A 347 19.62 -12.82 2.49
N GLN A 348 19.61 -14.01 1.90
CA GLN A 348 20.40 -15.15 2.38
C GLN A 348 21.90 -14.87 2.32
N ALA A 349 22.37 -14.13 1.32
CA ALA A 349 23.76 -13.69 1.20
C ALA A 349 24.19 -12.86 2.41
N LEU A 350 23.42 -11.80 2.72
CA LEU A 350 23.69 -10.91 3.86
C LEU A 350 23.56 -11.61 5.22
N LEU A 351 22.54 -12.46 5.39
CA LEU A 351 22.36 -13.26 6.61
C LEU A 351 23.55 -14.19 6.84
N SER A 352 23.95 -14.92 5.80
CA SER A 352 25.08 -15.87 5.87
C SER A 352 26.40 -15.16 6.15
N PHE A 353 26.63 -14.02 5.51
CA PHE A 353 27.80 -13.18 5.76
C PHE A 353 27.83 -12.72 7.22
N SER A 354 26.71 -12.20 7.74
CA SER A 354 26.60 -11.69 9.12
C SER A 354 26.91 -12.79 10.15
N ASP A 355 26.36 -13.98 9.96
CA ASP A 355 26.58 -15.10 10.89
C ASP A 355 28.02 -15.61 10.85
N GLN A 356 28.61 -15.72 9.66
CA GLN A 356 30.02 -16.08 9.52
C GLN A 356 30.93 -14.99 10.12
N PHE A 357 30.65 -13.71 9.85
CA PHE A 357 31.45 -12.60 10.35
C PHE A 357 31.47 -12.58 11.89
N LYS A 358 30.33 -12.83 12.55
CA LYS A 358 30.27 -12.96 14.03
C LYS A 358 31.17 -14.07 14.57
N GLN A 359 31.27 -15.21 13.87
CA GLN A 359 32.13 -16.33 14.27
C GLN A 359 33.62 -16.01 14.05
N GLY A 360 33.94 -15.16 13.06
CA GLY A 360 35.30 -14.80 12.68
C GLY A 360 35.87 -13.52 13.30
N ASP A 361 35.08 -12.73 14.03
CA ASP A 361 35.46 -11.40 14.54
C ASP A 361 36.81 -11.40 15.30
N SER A 362 36.99 -12.39 16.18
CA SER A 362 38.24 -12.53 16.97
C SER A 362 39.48 -12.90 16.14
N ILE A 363 39.28 -13.51 14.96
CA ILE A 363 40.34 -13.92 14.03
C ILE A 363 40.88 -12.69 13.29
N PHE A 364 39.99 -11.77 12.89
CA PHE A 364 40.37 -10.57 12.16
C PHE A 364 41.12 -9.55 13.02
N LYS A 365 40.79 -9.43 14.31
CA LYS A 365 41.49 -8.52 15.27
C LYS A 365 42.99 -8.74 15.37
N GLN A 366 43.46 -9.95 15.05
CA GLN A 366 44.87 -10.31 15.18
C GLN A 366 45.73 -9.83 14.00
N ALA A 367 45.11 -9.23 12.98
CA ALA A 367 45.78 -8.75 11.79
C ALA A 367 45.92 -7.21 11.74
N PRO A 368 46.87 -6.68 10.95
CA PRO A 368 46.98 -5.24 10.70
C PRO A 368 45.65 -4.67 10.21
N ASN A 369 45.23 -3.54 10.77
CA ASN A 369 43.95 -2.89 10.47
C ASN A 369 42.70 -3.75 10.74
N GLY A 370 42.82 -4.85 11.49
CA GLY A 370 41.71 -5.74 11.81
C GLY A 370 40.54 -5.04 12.50
N ASP A 371 40.82 -4.18 13.48
CA ASP A 371 39.77 -3.41 14.18
C ASP A 371 39.02 -2.46 13.23
N SER A 372 39.73 -1.77 12.32
CA SER A 372 39.12 -0.88 11.32
C SER A 372 38.23 -1.64 10.33
N PHE A 373 38.70 -2.80 9.84
CA PHE A 373 37.88 -3.68 9.00
C PHE A 373 36.61 -4.13 9.73
N ILE A 374 36.73 -4.54 10.99
CA ILE A 374 35.60 -4.98 11.80
C ILE A 374 34.58 -3.86 11.99
N GLU A 375 35.03 -2.66 12.33
CA GLU A 375 34.15 -1.50 12.51
C GLU A 375 33.44 -1.11 11.21
N SER A 376 34.15 -1.13 10.09
CA SER A 376 33.59 -0.86 8.76
C SER A 376 32.48 -1.86 8.39
N VAL A 377 32.75 -3.16 8.55
CA VAL A 377 31.76 -4.21 8.30
C VAL A 377 30.57 -4.09 9.24
N ARG A 378 30.80 -3.84 10.54
CA ARG A 378 29.71 -3.63 11.51
C ARG A 378 28.85 -2.41 11.16
N SER A 379 29.45 -1.34 10.67
CA SER A 379 28.73 -0.14 10.24
C SER A 379 27.79 -0.43 9.06
N ILE A 380 28.23 -1.23 8.09
CA ILE A 380 27.38 -1.67 6.97
C ILE A 380 26.28 -2.61 7.49
N LEU A 381 26.64 -3.62 8.28
CA LEU A 381 25.68 -4.59 8.83
C LEU A 381 24.67 -3.95 9.79
N ALA A 382 25.00 -2.85 10.47
CA ALA A 382 24.05 -2.14 11.32
C ALA A 382 22.92 -1.50 10.50
N LYS A 383 23.14 -1.19 9.22
CA LYS A 383 22.13 -0.65 8.31
C LYS A 383 21.24 -1.74 7.68
N ALA A 384 21.71 -2.98 7.61
CA ALA A 384 20.99 -4.09 6.98
C ALA A 384 19.68 -4.53 7.69
N PRO A 385 19.60 -4.63 9.03
CA PRO A 385 18.35 -4.88 9.76
C PRO A 385 17.31 -3.77 9.59
N ILE A 386 17.77 -2.57 9.21
CA ILE A 386 16.91 -1.40 9.03
C ILE A 386 16.26 -1.43 7.64
N ILE A 387 16.62 -2.32 6.71
CA ILE A 387 16.02 -2.37 5.36
C ILE A 387 14.48 -2.37 5.43
N GLY A 388 13.86 -3.28 6.19
CA GLY A 388 12.40 -3.29 6.36
C GLY A 388 11.80 -2.10 7.15
N VAL A 389 12.62 -1.33 7.88
CA VAL A 389 12.21 -0.15 8.65
C VAL A 389 12.44 1.15 7.88
N LEU A 390 13.45 1.21 7.00
CA LEU A 390 13.80 2.33 6.13
C LEU A 390 12.65 2.66 5.18
N PHE A 391 11.94 1.65 4.72
CA PHE A 391 10.84 1.78 3.77
C PHE A 391 9.47 1.87 4.45
N LYS A 392 9.40 1.90 5.79
CA LYS A 392 8.19 2.39 6.47
C LYS A 392 8.08 3.89 6.23
N SER A 393 6.92 4.34 5.76
CA SER A 393 6.56 5.77 5.70
C SER A 393 6.63 6.37 7.10
N ASP A 394 6.86 7.67 7.21
CA ASP A 394 6.79 8.39 8.50
C ASP A 394 5.45 8.16 9.21
N SER A 395 4.39 7.84 8.46
CA SER A 395 3.09 7.49 9.01
C SER A 395 2.99 6.06 9.54
N GLU A 396 3.70 5.09 8.94
CA GLU A 396 3.86 3.72 9.46
C GLU A 396 4.77 3.70 10.69
N LEU A 397 5.80 4.56 10.75
CA LEU A 397 6.64 4.75 11.94
C LEU A 397 5.93 5.52 13.06
N LYS A 398 4.99 6.41 12.72
CA LYS A 398 4.15 7.14 13.68
C LYS A 398 2.88 6.37 14.07
N ALA A 399 2.42 5.39 13.29
CA ALA A 399 1.25 4.57 13.63
C ALA A 399 1.43 3.86 14.99
N ASP A 400 2.65 3.40 15.28
CA ASP A 400 3.01 2.82 16.58
C ASP A 400 2.93 3.83 17.76
N LYS A 401 2.91 5.14 17.50
CA LYS A 401 2.72 6.20 18.52
C LYS A 401 1.33 6.83 18.50
N ILE A 402 0.64 6.83 17.36
CA ILE A 402 -0.66 7.49 17.17
C ILE A 402 -1.81 6.58 17.64
N ASP A 403 -1.67 5.26 17.56
CA ASP A 403 -2.66 4.33 18.12
C ASP A 403 -2.84 4.54 19.63
N HIS A 404 -1.80 5.00 20.34
CA HIS A 404 -1.92 5.37 21.75
C HIS A 404 -2.67 6.71 21.96
N CYS A 405 -2.49 7.71 21.10
CA CYS A 405 -3.17 9.01 21.22
C CYS A 405 -4.64 8.97 20.78
N VAL A 406 -4.97 8.24 19.70
CA VAL A 406 -6.34 8.16 19.18
C VAL A 406 -7.22 7.32 20.09
N VAL A 407 -6.71 6.19 20.59
CA VAL A 407 -7.42 5.37 21.59
C VAL A 407 -7.61 6.14 22.90
N THR A 408 -6.64 6.97 23.31
CA THR A 408 -6.77 7.80 24.52
C THR A 408 -7.74 8.96 24.33
N MET A 409 -7.76 9.64 23.17
CA MET A 409 -8.76 10.67 22.88
C MET A 409 -10.18 10.11 22.80
N PHE A 410 -10.38 8.94 22.17
CA PHE A 410 -11.68 8.27 22.14
C PHE A 410 -12.11 7.76 23.53
N LYS A 411 -11.20 7.21 24.34
CA LYS A 411 -11.49 6.83 25.74
C LYS A 411 -11.88 8.04 26.58
N ASN A 412 -11.20 9.18 26.42
CA ASN A 412 -11.51 10.40 27.17
C ASN A 412 -12.88 10.99 26.78
N GLN A 413 -13.20 11.03 25.48
CA GLN A 413 -14.53 11.47 25.02
C GLN A 413 -15.66 10.53 25.47
N LEU A 414 -15.42 9.22 25.51
CA LEU A 414 -16.39 8.24 26.04
C LEU A 414 -16.60 8.39 27.55
N VAL A 415 -15.57 8.74 28.32
CA VAL A 415 -15.67 9.01 29.77
C VAL A 415 -16.42 10.33 30.02
N GLU A 416 -16.17 11.38 29.22
CA GLU A 416 -16.91 12.65 29.30
C GLU A 416 -18.40 12.50 28.96
N LEU A 417 -18.74 11.68 27.95
CA LEU A 417 -20.13 11.34 27.61
C LEU A 417 -20.84 10.55 28.71
N LYS A 418 -20.13 9.64 29.39
CA LYS A 418 -20.67 8.85 30.51
C LYS A 418 -20.90 9.70 31.76
N ASN A 419 -20.00 10.65 32.04
CA ASN A 419 -20.14 11.59 33.15
C ASN A 419 -21.16 12.72 32.87
N GLY A 420 -21.44 13.01 31.59
CA GLY A 420 -22.47 13.96 31.17
C GLY A 420 -23.89 13.40 31.24
N THR A 421 -24.06 12.08 31.13
CA THR A 421 -25.37 11.42 31.18
C THR A 421 -25.84 11.10 32.60
N ASP A 422 -24.93 10.96 33.57
CA ASP A 422 -25.29 10.75 34.99
C ASP A 422 -25.78 12.03 35.69
N ASN A 423 -25.64 13.21 35.07
CA ASN A 423 -26.09 14.49 35.65
C ASN A 423 -27.41 15.03 35.06
N THR A 424 -28.10 14.29 34.20
CA THR A 424 -29.37 14.75 33.56
C THR A 424 -30.59 13.88 33.84
N ILE A 425 -30.53 13.00 34.85
CA ILE A 425 -31.71 12.26 35.35
C ILE A 425 -31.74 12.35 36.88
N ALA A 426 -32.02 13.54 37.42
CA ALA A 426 -32.43 13.69 38.82
C ALA A 426 -33.13 15.04 39.07
N SER A 427 -34.14 15.39 38.27
CA SER A 427 -35.17 16.34 38.69
C SER A 427 -36.34 16.32 37.72
N GLU A 428 -37.23 15.35 37.89
CA GLU A 428 -38.69 15.55 37.82
C GLU A 428 -39.37 14.21 38.14
N ASP A 429 -40.48 14.33 38.86
CA ASP A 429 -41.43 13.27 39.25
C ASP A 429 -41.07 12.35 40.42
N THR A 430 -41.41 12.79 41.63
CA THR A 430 -42.23 11.95 42.51
C THR A 430 -43.02 12.81 43.52
N GLU A 431 -44.24 13.18 43.15
CA GLU A 431 -45.27 13.60 44.08
C GLU A 431 -46.08 12.37 44.54
N VAL A 432 -46.26 12.29 45.87
CA VAL A 432 -47.42 11.70 46.58
C VAL A 432 -47.61 10.17 46.55
N TYR A 433 -47.27 9.49 47.66
CA TYR A 433 -48.25 8.81 48.54
C TYR A 433 -47.51 8.15 49.73
N GLN A 434 -47.57 8.78 50.91
CA GLN A 434 -47.39 8.07 52.19
C GLN A 434 -48.68 8.17 53.00
N ARG A 435 -49.30 7.02 53.26
CA ARG A 435 -50.25 6.82 54.35
C ARG A 435 -49.45 6.51 55.61
N THR A 436 -49.69 7.28 56.67
CA THR A 436 -49.41 6.98 58.08
C THR A 436 -50.26 5.81 58.60
N PRO A 437 -49.99 5.25 59.79
CA PRO A 437 -48.86 5.45 60.71
C PRO A 437 -47.85 4.30 60.72
#